data_AF-A0A3D3LL59-F1
#
_entry.id   AF-A0A3D3LL59-F1
#
_cell.length_a   1.000
_cell.length_b   1.000
_cell.length_c   1.000
_cell.angle_alpha   90.00
_cell.angle_beta   90.00
_cell.angle_gamma   90.00
#
_symmetry.space_group_name_H-M   'P 1'
#
loop_
_entity.id
_entity.type
_entity.pdbx_description
1 polymer ?
#
loop_
_entity_poly.entity_id
_entity_poly.type
_entity_poly.pdbx_seq_one_letter_code
_entity_poly.pdbx_strand_id
1 'polypeptide(L)' 'GTCYSQENLDNVAKTAHEHGCKVHMDGARIFNASIKTNTPVNRMLKEFDSVSICL' A
#
# COMPACT_ATOMS: atom_id res chain seq x y z
N GLY A 1 13.50 5.07 -6.02
CA GLY A 1 12.63 4.08 -5.34
C GLY A 1 11.87 3.27 -6.37
N THR A 2 11.29 2.15 -5.94
CA THR A 2 10.54 1.20 -6.78
C THR A 2 9.06 1.26 -6.42
N CYS A 3 8.17 1.12 -7.39
CA CYS A 3 6.73 1.06 -7.16
C CYS A 3 6.26 -0.38 -7.36
N TYR A 4 5.60 -0.95 -6.36
CA TYR A 4 4.93 -2.24 -6.49
C TYR A 4 3.68 -2.08 -7.36
N SER A 5 3.33 -3.12 -8.12
CA SER A 5 2.02 -3.17 -8.79
C SER A 5 0.92 -3.20 -7.74
N GLN A 6 -0.26 -2.69 -8.09
CA GLN A 6 -1.41 -2.74 -7.19
C GLN A 6 -1.78 -4.18 -6.82
N GLU A 7 -1.68 -5.11 -7.78
CA GLU A 7 -1.91 -6.53 -7.56
C GLU A 7 -0.97 -7.11 -6.48
N ASN A 8 0.32 -6.75 -6.50
CA ASN A 8 1.25 -7.22 -5.49
C ASN A 8 0.92 -6.67 -4.11
N LEU A 9 0.51 -5.39 -4.01
CA LEU A 9 0.07 -4.81 -2.75
C LEU A 9 -1.16 -5.53 -2.18
N ASP A 10 -2.15 -5.80 -3.04
CA ASP A 10 -3.37 -6.51 -2.65
C ASP A 10 -3.08 -7.95 -2.22
N ASN A 11 -2.20 -8.66 -2.94
CA ASN A 11 -1.82 -10.03 -2.60
C ASN A 11 -1.09 -10.11 -1.26
N VAL A 12 -0.17 -9.18 -0.98
CA VAL A 12 0.53 -9.12 0.31
C VAL A 12 -0.46 -8.90 1.46
N ALA A 13 -1.38 -7.94 1.29
CA ALA A 13 -2.39 -7.64 2.31
C ALA A 13 -3.32 -8.84 2.54
N LYS A 14 -3.82 -9.44 1.47
CA LYS A 14 -4.67 -10.63 1.52
C LYS A 14 -3.99 -11.80 2.23
N THR A 15 -2.75 -12.13 1.88
CA THR A 15 -2.02 -13.21 2.53
C THR A 15 -1.83 -12.94 4.02
N ALA A 16 -1.55 -11.70 4.42
CA ALA A 16 -1.45 -11.36 5.84
C ALA A 16 -2.80 -11.53 6.57
N HIS A 17 -3.91 -11.07 5.97
CA HIS A 17 -5.25 -11.23 6.53
C HIS A 17 -5.69 -12.69 6.63
N GLU A 18 -5.34 -13.54 5.65
CA GLU A 18 -5.58 -15.00 5.70
C GLU A 18 -4.90 -15.68 6.90
N HIS A 19 -3.81 -15.10 7.39
CA HIS A 19 -3.07 -15.57 8.57
C HIS A 19 -3.43 -14.81 9.86
N GLY A 20 -4.44 -13.95 9.84
CA GLY A 20 -4.86 -13.17 11.00
C GLY A 20 -3.90 -12.03 11.38
N CYS A 21 -3.02 -11.63 10.48
CA CYS A 21 -2.06 -10.54 10.69
C CYS A 21 -2.65 -9.19 10.23
N LYS A 22 -2.31 -8.11 10.95
CA LYS A 22 -2.55 -6.74 10.49
C LYS A 22 -1.44 -6.26 9.57
N VAL A 23 -1.77 -5.34 8.68
CA VAL A 23 -0.87 -4.84 7.63
C VAL A 23 -0.69 -3.33 7.77
N HIS A 24 0.57 -2.89 7.82
CA HIS A 24 0.94 -1.49 7.86
C HIS A 24 1.63 -1.08 6.55
N MET A 25 1.20 0.05 5.96
CA MET A 25 1.91 0.67 4.85
C MET A 25 2.86 1.75 5.36
N ASP A 26 4.17 1.57 5.13
CA ASP A 26 5.12 2.68 5.24
C ASP A 26 4.93 3.62 4.03
N GLY A 27 4.24 4.73 4.26
CA GLY A 27 3.87 5.69 3.24
C GLY A 27 4.80 6.88 3.14
N ALA A 28 6.06 6.79 3.59
CA ALA A 28 7.02 7.90 3.55
C ALA A 28 7.15 8.58 2.17
N ARG A 29 6.86 7.86 1.08
CA ARG A 29 6.81 8.41 -0.30
C ARG A 29 5.57 8.00 -1.09
N ILE A 30 4.46 7.72 -0.42
CA ILE A 30 3.25 7.17 -1.07
C ILE A 30 2.69 8.07 -2.17
N PHE A 31 2.73 9.40 -2.00
CA PHE A 31 2.26 10.34 -3.02
C PHE A 31 3.09 10.28 -4.30
N ASN A 32 4.42 10.09 -4.18
CA ASN A 32 5.30 9.91 -5.33
C ASN A 32 4.96 8.62 -6.08
N ALA A 33 4.66 7.54 -5.35
CA ALA A 33 4.24 6.27 -5.94
C ALA A 33 2.89 6.41 -6.66
N SER A 34 1.91 7.05 -6.02
CA SER A 34 0.59 7.31 -6.58
C SER A 34 0.64 8.07 -7.91
N ILE A 35 1.45 9.15 -7.98
CA ILE A 35 1.65 9.93 -9.21
C ILE A 35 2.32 9.07 -10.28
N LYS A 36 3.38 8.34 -9.91
CA LYS A 36 4.16 7.54 -10.87
C LYS A 36 3.36 6.38 -11.46
N THR A 37 2.51 5.72 -10.68
CA THR A 37 1.69 4.59 -11.16
C THR A 37 0.34 5.03 -11.71
N ASN A 38 0.00 6.31 -11.63
CA ASN A 38 -1.33 6.84 -11.92
C ASN A 38 -2.44 6.11 -11.14
N THR A 39 -2.14 5.74 -9.88
CA THR A 39 -3.06 5.02 -9.00
C THR A 39 -3.40 5.92 -7.82
N PRO A 40 -4.68 6.22 -7.55
CA PRO A 40 -5.08 6.99 -6.38
C PRO A 40 -4.60 6.37 -5.06
N VAL A 41 -4.13 7.19 -4.11
CA VAL A 41 -3.63 6.73 -2.80
C VAL A 41 -4.65 5.87 -2.05
N ASN A 42 -5.95 6.23 -2.10
CA ASN A 42 -7.01 5.46 -1.47
C ASN A 42 -7.14 4.03 -2.04
N ARG A 43 -6.79 3.83 -3.32
CA ARG A 43 -6.76 2.50 -3.94
C ARG A 43 -5.55 1.70 -3.48
N MET A 44 -4.40 2.35 -3.34
CA MET A 44 -3.17 1.72 -2.87
C MET A 44 -3.28 1.24 -1.42
N LEU A 45 -4.01 1.99 -0.58
CA LEU A 45 -4.19 1.72 0.85
C LEU A 45 -5.41 0.88 1.20
N LYS A 46 -6.22 0.49 0.22
CA LYS A 46 -7.56 -0.08 0.46
C LYS A 46 -7.56 -1.29 1.40
N GLU A 47 -6.55 -2.15 1.27
CA GLU A 47 -6.43 -3.40 2.05
C GLU A 47 -5.45 -3.26 3.25
N PHE A 48 -4.99 -2.05 3.57
CA PHE A 48 -4.03 -1.80 4.65
C PHE A 48 -4.75 -1.28 5.90
N ASP A 49 -4.37 -1.80 7.07
CA ASP A 49 -5.00 -1.45 8.35
C ASP A 49 -4.48 -0.12 8.94
N SER A 50 -3.27 0.27 8.54
CA SER A 50 -2.65 1.51 9.01
C SER A 50 -1.63 2.02 7.99
N VAL A 51 -1.33 3.32 8.05
CA VAL A 51 -0.37 3.97 7.16
C VAL A 51 0.42 5.04 7.92
N SER A 52 1.72 5.15 7.64
CA SER A 52 2.52 6.32 7.99
C SER A 52 2.58 7.30 6.82
N ILE A 53 2.54 8.60 7.07
CA ILE A 53 2.68 9.62 6.02
C ILE A 53 3.81 10.57 6.42
N CYS A 54 4.74 10.80 5.50
CA CYS A 54 5.75 11.85 5.62
C CYS A 54 5.36 13.03 4.72
N LEU A 55 5.40 14.23 5.28
CA LEU A 55 5.07 15.50 4.62
C LEU A 55 6.34 16.34 4.45
#